data_AF-A0A7Y5UJ31-F1
#
_entry.id   AF-A0A7Y5UJ31-F1
#
_cell.length_a   1.000
_cell.length_b   1.000
_cell.length_c   1.000
_cell.angle_alpha   90.00
_cell.angle_beta   90.00
_cell.angle_gamma   90.00
#
_symmetry.space_group_name_H-M   'P 1'
#
loop_
_entity.id
_entity.type
_entity.pdbx_description
1 polymer ?
#
loop_
_entity_poly.entity_id
_entity_poly.type
_entity_poly.pdbx_seq_one_letter_code
_entity_poly.pdbx_strand_id
1 'polypeptide(L)'
;MTVREWLAQRRPAPPPALLARIEAALGDAVGASAGTATEACLRAAERLVTELLRGDCSSRASALDLLAADALVTYAFEGAAESPSSLAATATAAMARIASLDATQREGAIA
;
A
#
# COMPACT_ATOMS: atom_id res chain seq x y z
N MET A 1 -15.38 11.38 7.22
CA MET A 1 -14.14 10.75 7.66
C MET A 1 -13.18 10.67 6.48
N THR A 2 -11.96 11.13 6.65
CA THR A 2 -10.87 11.04 5.65
C THR A 2 -10.10 9.73 5.79
N VAL A 3 -9.27 9.38 4.79
CA VAL A 3 -8.35 8.24 4.89
C VAL A 3 -7.39 8.39 6.09
N ARG A 4 -6.90 9.59 6.37
CA ARG A 4 -6.09 9.86 7.57
C ARG A 4 -6.83 9.56 8.87
N GLU A 5 -8.05 10.07 9.01
CA GLU A 5 -8.88 9.85 10.20
C GLU A 5 -9.26 8.37 10.38
N TRP A 6 -9.44 7.66 9.26
CA TRP A 6 -9.67 6.22 9.22
C TRP A 6 -8.43 5.43 9.68
N LEU A 7 -7.23 5.80 9.21
CA LEU A 7 -5.96 5.20 9.68
C LEU A 7 -5.74 5.42 11.18
N ALA A 8 -6.06 6.61 11.70
CA ALA A 8 -5.88 6.94 13.12
C ALA A 8 -6.72 6.05 14.07
N GLN A 9 -7.78 5.42 13.55
CA GLN A 9 -8.64 4.50 14.30
C GLN A 9 -8.12 3.06 14.31
N ARG A 10 -7.10 2.73 13.50
CA ARG A 10 -6.55 1.37 13.44
C ARG A 10 -5.81 0.98 14.72
N ARG A 11 -5.94 -0.30 15.06
CA ARG A 11 -5.43 -0.91 16.29
C ARG A 11 -4.76 -2.25 15.95
N PRO A 12 -3.51 -2.46 16.38
CA PRO A 12 -2.65 -1.51 17.11
C PRO A 12 -2.31 -0.28 16.25
N ALA A 13 -2.03 0.86 16.90
CA ALA A 13 -1.59 2.05 16.18
C ALA A 13 -0.19 1.78 15.60
N PRO A 14 0.09 2.14 14.33
CA PRO A 14 1.40 1.96 13.75
C PRO A 14 2.44 2.84 14.47
N PRO A 15 3.71 2.39 14.58
CA PRO A 15 4.79 3.23 15.10
C PRO A 15 4.91 4.55 14.34
N PRO A 16 5.27 5.68 14.97
CA PRO A 16 5.22 7.01 14.34
C PRO A 16 6.00 7.13 13.03
N ALA A 17 7.18 6.50 12.94
CA ALA A 17 7.99 6.51 11.72
C ALA A 17 7.30 5.78 10.55
N LEU A 18 6.61 4.67 10.84
CA LEU A 18 5.86 3.92 9.85
C LEU A 18 4.62 4.70 9.41
N LEU A 19 3.89 5.32 10.35
CA LEU A 19 2.73 6.16 10.04
C LEU A 19 3.12 7.33 9.13
N ALA A 20 4.19 8.05 9.45
CA ALA A 20 4.68 9.14 8.61
C ALA A 20 5.03 8.66 7.19
N ARG A 21 5.62 7.47 7.07
CA ARG A 21 5.96 6.89 5.76
C ARG A 21 4.71 6.48 4.96
N ILE A 22 3.69 5.93 5.62
CA ILE A 22 2.39 5.59 5.03
C ILE A 22 1.69 6.85 4.51
N GLU A 23 1.62 7.90 5.33
CA GLU A 23 0.99 9.17 4.93
C GLU A 23 1.74 9.82 3.76
N ALA A 24 3.08 9.80 3.78
CA ALA A 24 3.89 10.28 2.67
C ALA A 24 3.63 9.46 1.39
N ALA A 25 3.49 8.14 1.50
CA ALA A 25 3.17 7.28 0.37
C ALA A 25 1.78 7.57 -0.21
N LEU A 26 0.79 7.82 0.65
CA LEU A 26 -0.57 8.17 0.25
C LEU A 26 -0.66 9.56 -0.40
N GLY A 27 0.23 10.49 -0.03
CA GLY A 27 0.25 11.85 -0.58
C GLY A 27 -1.09 12.55 -0.35
N ASP A 28 -1.65 13.16 -1.39
CA ASP A 28 -2.95 13.86 -1.30
C ASP A 28 -4.12 12.93 -0.93
N ALA A 29 -3.99 11.61 -1.16
CA ALA A 29 -5.06 10.65 -0.86
C ALA A 29 -5.39 10.56 0.64
N VAL A 30 -4.49 11.00 1.53
CA VAL A 30 -4.76 11.12 2.97
C VAL A 30 -5.97 12.01 3.29
N GLY A 31 -6.24 13.02 2.44
CA GLY A 31 -7.39 13.92 2.57
C GLY A 31 -8.65 13.43 1.86
N ALA A 32 -8.57 12.35 1.09
CA ALA A 32 -9.71 11.78 0.40
C ALA A 32 -10.71 11.12 1.37
N SER A 33 -11.91 10.82 0.87
CA SER A 33 -12.93 10.11 1.63
C SER A 33 -12.44 8.74 2.10
N ALA A 34 -12.77 8.35 3.34
CA ALA A 34 -12.43 7.01 3.85
C ALA A 34 -13.01 5.87 3.00
N GLY A 35 -14.09 6.10 2.25
CA GLY A 35 -14.65 5.11 1.31
C GLY A 35 -13.70 4.74 0.16
N THR A 36 -12.63 5.51 -0.06
CA THR A 36 -11.59 5.19 -1.04
C THR A 36 -10.34 4.59 -0.40
N ALA A 37 -10.33 4.32 0.91
CA ALA A 37 -9.15 3.86 1.65
C ALA A 37 -8.55 2.59 1.04
N THR A 38 -9.38 1.61 0.67
CA THR A 38 -8.93 0.36 0.03
C THR A 38 -8.11 0.62 -1.22
N GLU A 39 -8.66 1.36 -2.17
CA GLU A 39 -7.99 1.61 -3.45
C GLU A 39 -6.81 2.59 -3.31
N ALA A 40 -6.92 3.60 -2.43
CA ALA A 40 -5.83 4.52 -2.14
C ALA A 40 -4.61 3.78 -1.56
N CYS A 41 -4.84 2.85 -0.64
CA CYS A 41 -3.77 2.06 -0.04
C CYS A 41 -3.13 1.11 -1.06
N LEU A 42 -3.92 0.40 -1.89
CA LEU A 42 -3.38 -0.47 -2.94
C LEU A 42 -2.52 0.29 -3.95
N ARG A 43 -3.00 1.44 -4.43
CA ARG A 43 -2.22 2.27 -5.37
C ARG A 43 -0.93 2.78 -4.76
N ALA A 44 -0.94 3.15 -3.47
CA ALA A 44 0.26 3.59 -2.78
C ALA A 44 1.26 2.43 -2.61
N ALA A 45 0.79 1.24 -2.22
CA ALA A 45 1.62 0.05 -2.12
C ALA A 45 2.28 -0.31 -3.46
N GLU A 46 1.53 -0.28 -4.56
CA GLU A 46 2.05 -0.55 -5.90
C GLU A 46 3.16 0.40 -6.33
N ARG A 47 2.99 1.70 -6.07
CA ARG A 47 4.05 2.68 -6.35
C ARG A 47 5.30 2.37 -5.55
N LEU A 48 5.17 2.13 -4.24
CA LEU A 48 6.30 1.81 -3.39
C LEU A 48 7.03 0.54 -3.83
N VAL A 49 6.30 -0.53 -4.10
CA VAL A 49 6.89 -1.78 -4.58
C VAL A 49 7.58 -1.57 -5.92
N THR A 50 6.98 -0.81 -6.84
CA THR A 50 7.60 -0.48 -8.13
C THR A 50 8.91 0.31 -7.95
N GLU A 51 8.92 1.30 -7.06
CA GLU A 51 10.12 2.09 -6.75
C GLU A 51 11.22 1.23 -6.12
N LEU A 52 10.84 0.34 -5.19
CA LEU A 52 11.75 -0.61 -4.56
C LEU A 52 12.36 -1.59 -5.57
N LEU A 53 11.56 -2.13 -6.49
CA LEU A 53 12.05 -3.04 -7.54
C LEU A 53 13.00 -2.35 -8.54
N ARG A 54 12.87 -1.04 -8.73
CA ARG A 54 13.78 -0.24 -9.58
C ARG A 54 15.07 0.17 -8.88
N GLY A 55 15.05 0.29 -7.56
CA GLY A 55 16.18 0.71 -6.74
C GLY A 55 17.02 -0.47 -6.23
N ASP A 56 18.14 -0.14 -5.58
CA ASP A 56 18.86 -1.13 -4.76
C ASP A 56 18.19 -1.21 -3.37
N CYS A 57 17.50 -2.31 -3.10
CA CYS A 57 16.79 -2.56 -1.85
C CYS A 57 17.71 -2.90 -0.65
N SER A 58 19.01 -2.68 -0.77
CA SER A 58 20.02 -3.10 0.20
C SER A 58 20.12 -2.21 1.45
N SER A 59 19.44 -1.06 1.47
CA SER A 59 19.56 -0.08 2.56
C SER A 59 18.48 -0.22 3.64
N ARG A 60 18.77 0.29 4.84
CA ARG A 60 17.77 0.39 5.93
C ARG A 60 16.57 1.27 5.57
N ALA A 61 16.74 2.24 4.66
CA ALA A 61 15.62 3.05 4.17
C ALA A 61 14.64 2.20 3.36
N SER A 62 15.16 1.28 2.53
CA SER A 62 14.38 0.32 1.75
C SER A 62 13.56 -0.62 2.64
N ALA A 63 14.05 -0.96 3.84
CA ALA A 63 13.31 -1.75 4.82
C ALA A 63 12.06 -1.02 5.36
N LEU A 64 12.14 0.30 5.60
CA LEU A 64 10.98 1.08 6.04
C LEU A 64 9.94 1.19 4.93
N ASP A 65 10.38 1.31 3.68
CA ASP A 65 9.51 1.37 2.51
C ASP A 65 8.79 0.04 2.27
N LEU A 66 9.48 -1.10 2.47
CA LEU A 66 8.86 -2.43 2.44
C LEU A 66 7.80 -2.59 3.53
N LEU A 67 8.08 -2.16 4.76
CA LEU A 67 7.10 -2.18 5.85
C LEU A 67 5.90 -1.28 5.56
N ALA A 68 6.12 -0.13 4.93
CA ALA A 68 5.03 0.77 4.53
C ALA A 68 4.17 0.14 3.43
N ALA A 69 4.78 -0.51 2.43
CA ALA A 69 4.05 -1.24 1.39
C ALA A 69 3.21 -2.38 1.97
N ASP A 70 3.79 -3.19 2.87
CA ASP A 70 3.09 -4.28 3.58
C ASP A 70 1.89 -3.77 4.40
N ALA A 71 2.10 -2.71 5.18
CA ALA A 71 1.05 -2.10 5.97
C ALA A 71 -0.08 -1.52 5.09
N LEU A 72 0.26 -0.88 3.96
CA LEU A 72 -0.73 -0.39 3.00
C LEU A 72 -1.58 -1.53 2.41
N VAL A 73 -0.99 -2.68 2.09
CA VAL A 73 -1.76 -3.85 1.64
C VAL A 73 -2.66 -4.38 2.76
N THR A 74 -2.15 -4.44 3.99
CA THR A 74 -2.95 -4.85 5.15
C THR A 74 -4.14 -3.93 5.35
N TYR A 75 -3.94 -2.61 5.30
CA TYR A 75 -5.02 -1.63 5.41
C TYR A 75 -6.00 -1.69 4.25
N ALA A 76 -5.54 -2.01 3.04
CA ALA A 76 -6.46 -2.25 1.93
C ALA A 76 -7.39 -3.43 2.22
N PHE A 77 -6.89 -4.50 2.84
CA PHE A 77 -7.70 -5.65 3.23
C PHE A 77 -8.61 -5.37 4.42
N GLU A 78 -8.16 -4.60 5.40
CA GLU A 78 -9.02 -4.13 6.49
C GLU A 78 -10.18 -3.29 5.96
N GLY A 79 -9.92 -2.39 5.00
CA GLY A 79 -10.96 -1.60 4.33
C GLY A 79 -11.92 -2.48 3.53
N ALA A 80 -11.42 -3.49 2.81
CA ALA A 80 -12.27 -4.45 2.09
C ALA A 80 -13.10 -5.34 3.03
N ALA A 81 -12.58 -5.66 4.22
CA ALA A 81 -13.25 -6.48 5.22
C ALA A 81 -14.50 -5.78 5.82
N GLU A 82 -14.60 -4.44 5.73
CA GLU A 82 -15.83 -3.71 6.07
C GLU A 82 -17.01 -4.10 5.15
N SER A 83 -16.72 -4.71 3.99
CA SER A 83 -17.69 -5.34 3.08
C SER A 83 -17.28 -6.79 2.77
N PRO A 84 -17.60 -7.78 3.64
CA PRO A 84 -17.04 -9.13 3.60
C PRO A 84 -17.19 -9.86 2.26
N SER A 85 -18.28 -9.60 1.51
CA SER A 85 -18.51 -10.18 0.19
C SER A 85 -17.50 -9.75 -0.87
N SER A 86 -16.83 -8.61 -0.68
CA SER A 86 -15.83 -8.06 -1.60
C SER A 86 -14.40 -8.50 -1.29
N LEU A 87 -14.14 -8.95 -0.06
CA LEU A 87 -12.79 -9.19 0.47
C LEU A 87 -11.97 -10.17 -0.39
N ALA A 88 -12.54 -11.32 -0.75
CA ALA A 88 -11.84 -12.34 -1.53
C ALA A 88 -11.47 -11.84 -2.94
N ALA A 89 -12.38 -11.10 -3.58
CA ALA A 89 -12.16 -10.52 -4.89
C ALA A 89 -11.08 -9.42 -4.82
N THR A 90 -11.13 -8.55 -3.81
CA THR A 90 -10.12 -7.51 -3.59
C THR A 90 -8.74 -8.09 -3.30
N ALA A 91 -8.65 -9.11 -2.45
CA ALA A 91 -7.39 -9.78 -2.14
C ALA A 91 -6.76 -10.42 -3.39
N THR A 92 -7.58 -11.12 -4.18
CA THR A 92 -7.14 -11.74 -5.44
C THR A 92 -6.63 -10.67 -6.42
N ALA A 93 -7.38 -9.58 -6.59
CA ALA A 93 -7.00 -8.50 -7.48
C ALA A 93 -5.71 -7.79 -7.02
N ALA A 94 -5.57 -7.54 -5.72
CA ALA A 94 -4.36 -6.92 -5.15
C ALA A 94 -3.12 -7.79 -5.40
N MET A 95 -3.21 -9.09 -5.13
CA MET A 95 -2.08 -10.01 -5.34
C MET A 95 -1.71 -10.14 -6.81
N ALA A 96 -2.70 -10.18 -7.71
CA ALA A 96 -2.45 -10.17 -9.15
C ALA A 96 -1.74 -8.89 -9.62
N ARG A 97 -2.17 -7.72 -9.12
CA ARG A 97 -1.54 -6.42 -9.42
C ARG A 97 -0.09 -6.40 -8.96
N ILE A 98 0.19 -6.80 -7.71
CA ILE A 98 1.56 -6.84 -7.16
C ILE A 98 2.45 -7.82 -7.94
N ALA A 99 1.96 -9.02 -8.24
CA ALA A 99 2.71 -10.02 -8.99
C ALA A 99 3.10 -9.54 -10.41
N SER A 100 2.27 -8.69 -11.02
CA SER A 100 2.56 -8.14 -12.36
C SER A 100 3.65 -7.07 -12.38
N LEU A 101 3.97 -6.44 -11.24
CA LEU A 101 4.96 -5.35 -11.17
C LEU A 101 6.36 -5.83 -11.54
N ASP A 102 6.73 -7.04 -11.10
CA ASP A 102 8.02 -7.65 -11.40
C ASP A 102 8.12 -8.11 -12.86
N ALA A 103 7.04 -8.66 -13.44
CA ALA A 103 7.00 -9.01 -14.86
C ALA A 103 7.27 -7.80 -15.76
N THR A 104 6.65 -6.65 -15.45
CA THR A 104 6.88 -5.38 -16.16
C THR A 104 8.32 -4.86 -15.99
N GLN A 105 8.96 -5.05 -14.81
CA GLN A 105 10.36 -4.67 -14.64
C GLN A 105 11.30 -5.56 -15.46
N ARG A 106 11.05 -6.87 -15.51
CA ARG A 106 11.87 -7.80 -16.29
C ARG A 106 11.79 -7.52 -17.79
N GLU A 107 10.60 -7.20 -18.33
CA GLU A 107 10.43 -6.84 -19.75
C GLU A 107 11.13 -5.52 -20.12
N GLY A 108 11.14 -4.53 -19.21
CA GLY A 108 11.83 -3.26 -19.43
C GLY A 108 13.36 -3.34 -19.36
N ALA A 109 13.93 -4.39 -18.75
CA ALA A 109 15.38 -4.60 -18.67
C ALA A 109 16.00 -5.25 -19.93
N ILE A 110 15.18 -5.70 -20.87
CA ILE A 110 15.59 -6.41 -22.10
C ILE A 110 15.46 -5.53 -23.37
N ALA A 111 15.00 -4.29 -23.22
CA ALA A 111 14.81 -3.31 -24.29
C ALA A 111 15.88 -2.21 -24.21
#